data_AF-A0A2U0H8H2-F1
#
_entry.id   AF-A0A2U0H8H2-F1
#
_cell.length_a   1.000
_cell.length_b   1.000
_cell.length_c   1.000
_cell.angle_alpha   90.00
_cell.angle_beta   90.00
_cell.angle_gamma   90.00
#
_symmetry.space_group_name_H-M   'P 1'
#
loop_
_entity.id
_entity.type
_entity.pdbx_description
1 polymer ?
#
loop_
_entity_poly.entity_id
_entity_poly.type
_entity_poly.pdbx_seq_one_letter_code
_entity_poly.pdbx_strand_id
1 'polypeptide(L)'
;MAEDAQHGLLEKYAAGVAFEDASGGTPVTVENYRLGITDYTRSVFADGSVALESVERPDIPTTGTGGPSARGISGCAYQLSAGVATYSNCKVEKSITTLTMWFRGGHWRYAGGHGASVTNTWGWDIQAVGASCAFQSLQSVTSTQARLRASCTVAGGWGSTNPWVELQSTSTGANVNANW
;
A
#
# COMPACT_ATOMS: atom_id res chain seq x y z
N MET A 1 1.69 13.02 26.51
CA MET A 1 1.64 12.93 25.03
C MET A 1 1.37 11.51 24.54
N ALA A 2 2.17 10.49 24.88
CA ALA A 2 1.86 9.10 24.47
C ALA A 2 0.66 8.49 25.23
N GLU A 3 0.54 8.79 26.53
CA GLU A 3 -0.56 8.33 27.38
C GLU A 3 -1.91 8.94 26.95
N ASP A 4 -1.94 10.23 26.62
CA ASP A 4 -3.14 10.94 26.18
C ASP A 4 -3.66 10.41 24.83
N ALA A 5 -2.74 10.11 23.90
CA ALA A 5 -3.08 9.54 22.60
C ALA A 5 -3.61 8.10 22.73
N GLN A 6 -3.03 7.29 23.61
CA GLN A 6 -3.51 5.93 23.87
C GLN A 6 -4.87 5.93 24.55
N HIS A 7 -5.14 6.89 25.45
CA HIS A 7 -6.44 7.06 26.09
C HIS A 7 -7.52 7.45 25.06
N GLY A 8 -7.23 8.40 24.18
CA GLY A 8 -8.16 8.82 23.12
C GLY A 8 -8.54 7.70 22.15
N LEU A 9 -7.59 6.81 21.80
CA LEU A 9 -7.83 5.61 21.00
C LEU A 9 -8.82 4.65 21.67
N LEU A 10 -8.62 4.38 22.96
CA LEU A 10 -9.48 3.47 23.73
C LEU A 10 -10.88 4.06 23.94
N GLU A 11 -10.99 5.37 24.16
CA GLU A 11 -12.27 6.06 24.27
C GLU A 11 -13.07 5.98 22.97
N LYS A 12 -12.44 6.24 21.81
CA LYS A 12 -13.12 6.12 20.50
C LYS A 12 -13.55 4.68 20.23
N TYR A 13 -12.71 3.71 20.58
CA TYR A 13 -13.06 2.29 20.47
C TYR A 13 -14.28 1.93 21.33
N ALA A 14 -14.29 2.36 22.59
CA ALA A 14 -15.41 2.13 23.51
C ALA A 14 -16.70 2.85 23.07
N ALA A 15 -16.58 4.01 22.43
CA ALA A 15 -17.70 4.79 21.92
C ALA A 15 -18.20 4.31 20.53
N GLY A 16 -17.52 3.34 19.90
CA GLY A 16 -17.85 2.88 18.55
C GLY A 16 -17.65 3.95 17.47
N VAL A 17 -16.76 4.92 17.72
CA VAL A 17 -16.45 6.01 16.79
C VAL A 17 -15.27 5.61 15.92
N ALA A 18 -15.31 5.98 14.63
CA ALA A 18 -14.21 5.72 13.71
C ALA A 18 -12.91 6.43 14.15
N PHE A 19 -11.80 5.72 14.03
CA PHE A 19 -10.46 6.28 14.21
C PHE A 19 -10.09 7.21 13.04
N GLU A 20 -9.20 8.17 13.30
CA GLU A 20 -8.78 9.15 12.29
C GLU A 20 -8.01 8.52 11.12
N ASP A 21 -7.28 7.44 11.36
CA ASP A 21 -6.62 6.65 10.30
C ASP A 21 -7.62 6.02 9.32
N ALA A 22 -8.85 5.74 9.77
CA ALA A 22 -9.93 5.17 8.98
C ALA A 22 -10.86 6.25 8.39
N SER A 23 -11.02 7.40 9.06
CA SER A 23 -11.96 8.44 8.64
C SER A 23 -11.37 9.51 7.71
N GLY A 24 -10.11 9.34 7.28
CA GLY A 24 -9.40 10.32 6.45
C GLY A 24 -8.95 11.57 7.21
N GLY A 25 -8.63 11.42 8.50
CA GLY A 25 -8.04 12.48 9.32
C GLY A 25 -6.74 13.03 8.72
N THR A 26 -6.28 14.17 9.22
CA THR A 26 -4.96 14.71 8.83
C THR A 26 -3.91 14.22 9.82
N PRO A 27 -2.83 13.56 9.36
CA PRO A 27 -1.81 13.06 10.27
C PRO A 27 -1.05 14.22 10.94
N VAL A 28 -0.77 14.06 12.24
CA VAL A 28 0.06 14.98 13.02
C VAL A 28 1.54 14.72 12.81
N THR A 29 1.90 13.51 12.36
CA THR A 29 3.27 13.15 12.02
C THR A 29 3.27 12.19 10.84
N VAL A 30 4.14 12.47 9.87
CA VAL A 30 4.39 11.60 8.71
C VAL A 30 5.88 11.31 8.67
N GLU A 31 6.23 10.03 8.69
CA GLU A 31 7.60 9.55 8.63
C GLU A 31 7.75 8.63 7.41
N ASN A 32 8.74 8.93 6.57
CA ASN A 32 9.11 8.10 5.43
C ASN A 32 10.44 7.42 5.75
N TYR A 33 10.47 6.10 5.67
CA TYR A 33 11.69 5.34 5.91
C TYR A 33 11.73 4.11 5.02
N ARG A 34 12.94 3.56 4.84
CA ARG A 34 13.18 2.38 4.00
C ARG A 34 13.80 1.28 4.85
N LEU A 35 13.22 0.08 4.80
CA LEU A 35 13.80 -1.12 5.41
C LEU A 35 14.03 -2.17 4.32
N GLY A 36 15.30 -2.44 4.02
CA GLY A 36 15.67 -3.30 2.90
C GLY A 36 15.18 -2.73 1.57
N ILE A 37 14.35 -3.50 0.87
CA ILE A 37 13.76 -3.09 -0.41
C ILE A 37 12.39 -2.44 -0.27
N THR A 38 11.87 -2.24 0.94
CA THR A 38 10.49 -1.74 1.13
C THR A 38 10.53 -0.30 1.60
N ASP A 39 9.84 0.56 0.85
CA ASP A 39 9.60 1.94 1.24
C ASP A 39 8.32 1.98 2.08
N TYR A 40 8.40 2.60 3.27
CA TYR A 40 7.29 2.75 4.21
C TYR A 40 6.93 4.22 4.40
N THR A 41 5.63 4.49 4.46
CA THR A 41 5.07 5.76 4.91
C THR A 41 4.25 5.49 6.15
N ARG A 42 4.73 5.96 7.31
CA ARG A 42 4.02 5.88 8.58
C ARG A 42 3.37 7.21 8.91
N SER A 43 2.06 7.20 9.08
CA SER A 43 1.26 8.36 9.44
C SER A 43 0.63 8.16 10.81
N VAL A 44 0.87 9.09 11.74
CA VAL A 44 0.31 9.08 13.09
C VAL A 44 -0.71 10.21 13.20
N PHE A 45 -1.87 9.93 13.80
CA PHE A 45 -3.00 10.87 13.93
C PHE A 45 -3.13 11.41 15.36
N ALA A 46 -3.95 12.45 15.54
CA ALA A 46 -4.06 13.14 16.82
C ALA A 46 -4.66 12.24 17.90
N ASP A 47 -5.55 11.33 17.51
CA ASP A 47 -6.13 10.30 18.38
C ASP A 47 -5.21 9.12 18.67
N GLY A 48 -3.97 9.15 18.18
CA GLY A 48 -2.98 8.10 18.37
C GLY A 48 -3.08 6.93 17.39
N SER A 49 -4.11 6.88 16.54
CA SER A 49 -4.21 5.88 15.48
C SER A 49 -3.06 6.01 14.47
N VAL A 50 -2.74 4.93 13.76
CA VAL A 50 -1.59 4.86 12.85
C VAL A 50 -1.98 4.19 11.54
N ALA A 51 -1.64 4.84 10.43
CA ALA A 51 -1.68 4.23 9.11
C ALA A 51 -0.26 3.92 8.63
N LEU A 52 -0.08 2.75 8.04
CA LEU A 52 1.15 2.32 7.40
C LEU A 52 0.87 1.97 5.94
N GLU A 53 1.57 2.64 5.03
CA GLU A 53 1.59 2.30 3.61
C GLU A 53 2.97 1.73 3.27
N SER A 54 3.01 0.70 2.43
CA SER A 54 4.28 0.14 1.99
C SER A 54 4.27 -0.34 0.55
N VAL A 55 5.39 -0.14 -0.12
CA VAL A 55 5.66 -0.62 -1.48
C VAL A 55 7.07 -1.20 -1.57
N GLU A 56 7.17 -2.42 -2.10
CA GLU A 56 8.46 -3.01 -2.40
C GLU A 56 9.08 -2.37 -3.66
N ARG A 57 10.31 -1.86 -3.52
CA ARG A 57 11.14 -1.23 -4.54
C ARG A 57 12.60 -1.70 -4.39
N PRO A 58 13.12 -2.59 -5.25
CA PRO A 58 14.47 -3.13 -5.15
C PRO A 58 15.52 -2.03 -5.35
N ASP A 59 16.67 -2.20 -4.73
CA ASP A 59 17.83 -1.33 -4.96
C ASP A 59 18.31 -1.47 -6.42
N ILE A 60 18.49 -0.33 -7.09
CA ILE A 60 18.99 -0.29 -8.46
C ILE A 60 20.52 -0.31 -8.39
N PRO A 61 21.22 -1.27 -9.01
CA PRO A 61 22.68 -1.25 -9.06
C PRO A 61 23.16 0.03 -9.77
N THR A 62 23.94 0.86 -9.08
CA THR A 62 24.43 2.15 -9.58
C THR A 62 25.63 2.05 -10.53
N THR A 63 26.22 0.86 -10.69
CA THR A 63 27.34 0.64 -11.60
C THR A 63 26.94 -0.31 -12.73
N GLY A 64 26.94 0.23 -13.96
CA GLY A 64 26.53 -0.44 -15.17
C GLY A 64 27.29 -1.74 -15.46
N THR A 65 26.65 -2.87 -15.17
CA THR A 65 26.61 -4.08 -16.00
C THR A 65 25.43 -4.89 -15.48
N GLY A 66 24.22 -4.48 -15.86
CA GLY A 66 22.96 -5.03 -15.33
C GLY A 66 22.71 -6.45 -15.80
N GLY A 67 23.40 -7.42 -15.21
CA GLY A 67 22.98 -8.82 -15.24
C GLY A 67 21.67 -9.00 -14.46
N PRO A 68 20.87 -10.04 -14.76
CA PRO A 68 19.63 -10.32 -14.06
C PRO A 68 19.91 -10.51 -12.56
N SER A 69 19.36 -9.63 -11.71
CA SER A 69 19.41 -9.85 -10.27
C SER A 69 18.54 -11.06 -9.94
N ALA A 70 19.15 -12.05 -9.27
CA ALA A 70 18.58 -13.37 -9.08
C ALA A 70 17.35 -13.33 -8.17
N ARG A 71 16.22 -13.74 -8.75
CA ARG A 71 15.04 -14.40 -8.16
C ARG A 71 15.07 -14.59 -6.63
N GLY A 72 14.43 -13.68 -5.91
CA GLY A 72 13.76 -14.01 -4.66
C GLY A 72 12.33 -14.42 -4.97
N ILE A 73 12.00 -15.71 -4.85
CA ILE A 73 10.64 -16.26 -5.13
C ILE A 73 9.56 -15.64 -4.21
N SER A 74 9.93 -14.85 -3.19
CA SER A 74 8.98 -14.18 -2.28
C SER A 74 8.99 -12.64 -2.30
N GLY A 75 9.88 -11.97 -3.05
CA GLY A 75 10.04 -10.52 -3.02
C GLY A 75 10.01 -9.84 -4.39
N CYS A 76 9.84 -8.52 -4.40
CA CYS A 76 9.94 -7.69 -5.61
C CYS A 76 11.31 -7.87 -6.29
N ALA A 77 11.30 -8.17 -7.59
CA ALA A 77 12.48 -8.36 -8.42
C ALA A 77 12.66 -7.20 -9.41
N TYR A 78 13.91 -6.89 -9.74
CA TYR A 78 14.29 -5.81 -10.67
C TYR A 78 15.13 -6.35 -11.84
N GLN A 79 14.80 -5.89 -13.05
CA GLN A 79 15.55 -6.15 -14.26
C GLN A 79 15.61 -4.88 -15.12
N LEU A 80 16.80 -4.55 -15.64
CA LEU A 80 16.99 -3.46 -16.61
C LEU A 80 17.38 -4.06 -17.97
N SER A 81 16.60 -3.78 -19.01
CA SER A 81 16.90 -4.24 -20.37
C SER A 81 16.57 -3.13 -21.36
N ALA A 82 17.53 -2.78 -22.22
CA ALA A 82 17.37 -1.76 -23.26
C ALA A 82 16.76 -0.43 -22.76
N GLY A 83 17.14 0.02 -21.56
CA GLY A 83 16.61 1.25 -20.95
C GLY A 83 15.23 1.13 -20.31
N VAL A 84 14.65 -0.07 -20.27
CA VAL A 84 13.39 -0.38 -19.57
C VAL A 84 13.69 -1.09 -18.26
N ALA A 85 13.33 -0.46 -17.15
CA ALA A 85 13.36 -1.01 -15.81
C ALA A 85 12.05 -1.74 -15.53
N THR A 86 12.11 -3.05 -15.35
CA THR A 86 10.98 -3.92 -15.04
C THR A 86 11.07 -4.38 -13.59
N TYR A 87 9.94 -4.24 -12.91
CA TYR A 87 9.71 -4.65 -11.53
C TYR A 87 8.64 -5.74 -11.54
N SER A 88 8.88 -6.86 -10.88
CA SER A 88 7.91 -7.96 -10.81
C SER A 88 7.75 -8.45 -9.39
N ASN A 89 6.58 -8.98 -9.05
CA ASN A 89 6.28 -9.55 -7.73
C ASN A 89 6.30 -8.55 -6.55
N CYS A 90 6.03 -7.27 -6.80
CA CYS A 90 6.16 -6.24 -5.77
C CYS A 90 4.90 -6.13 -4.92
N LYS A 91 5.07 -6.31 -3.61
CA LYS A 91 3.96 -6.17 -2.66
C LYS A 91 3.60 -4.69 -2.48
N VAL A 92 2.29 -4.43 -2.49
CA VAL A 92 1.67 -3.13 -2.26
C VAL A 92 0.67 -3.31 -1.15
N GLU A 93 0.83 -2.55 -0.08
CA GLU A 93 0.05 -2.73 1.14
C GLU A 93 -0.36 -1.39 1.73
N LYS A 94 -1.56 -1.37 2.29
CA LYS A 94 -1.95 -0.38 3.28
C LYS A 94 -2.58 -1.10 4.48
N SER A 95 -2.13 -0.71 5.66
CA SER A 95 -2.56 -1.23 6.94
C SER A 95 -2.95 -0.06 7.84
N ILE A 96 -4.17 -0.10 8.35
CA ILE A 96 -4.68 0.77 9.41
C ILE A 96 -5.09 -0.12 10.59
N THR A 97 -5.47 0.50 11.71
CA THR A 97 -5.79 -0.21 12.96
C THR A 97 -6.82 -1.33 12.78
N THR A 98 -7.80 -1.15 11.88
CA THR A 98 -8.94 -2.07 11.72
C THR A 98 -8.91 -2.87 10.42
N LEU A 99 -8.04 -2.53 9.46
CA LEU A 99 -8.07 -3.08 8.12
C LEU A 99 -6.69 -3.10 7.47
N THR A 100 -6.29 -4.26 7.00
CA THR A 100 -5.10 -4.44 6.17
C THR A 100 -5.50 -5.02 4.82
N MET A 101 -5.05 -4.36 3.75
CA MET A 101 -5.20 -4.86 2.38
C MET A 101 -3.85 -4.86 1.70
N TRP A 102 -3.54 -5.96 1.01
CA TRP A 102 -2.36 -6.02 0.15
C TRP A 102 -2.62 -6.83 -1.12
N PHE A 103 -1.85 -6.51 -2.15
CA PHE A 103 -1.73 -7.34 -3.34
C PHE A 103 -0.31 -7.30 -3.91
N ARG A 104 -0.01 -8.16 -4.89
CA ARG A 104 1.26 -8.13 -5.63
C ARG A 104 1.04 -7.60 -7.04
N GLY A 105 1.95 -6.74 -7.48
CA GLY A 105 1.95 -6.14 -8.81
C GLY A 105 3.31 -6.16 -9.48
N GLY A 106 3.32 -6.28 -10.80
CA GLY A 106 4.47 -5.96 -11.64
C GLY A 106 4.25 -4.64 -12.36
N HIS A 107 5.32 -3.90 -12.61
CA HIS A 107 5.30 -2.67 -13.40
C HIS A 107 6.63 -2.47 -14.13
N TRP A 108 6.63 -1.73 -15.22
CA TRP A 108 7.84 -1.27 -15.87
C TRP A 108 7.86 0.25 -15.99
N ARG A 109 9.05 0.80 -16.16
CA ARG A 109 9.29 2.22 -16.48
C ARG A 109 10.53 2.37 -17.34
N TYR A 110 10.57 3.42 -18.15
CA TYR A 110 11.81 3.81 -18.83
C TYR A 110 12.78 4.47 -17.83
N ALA A 111 14.05 4.08 -17.85
CA ALA A 111 15.09 4.65 -16.98
C ALA A 111 15.30 6.16 -17.20
N GLY A 112 14.89 6.69 -18.37
CA GLY A 112 14.87 8.12 -18.68
C GLY A 112 13.56 8.85 -18.37
N GLY A 113 12.58 8.19 -17.75
CA GLY A 113 11.33 8.82 -17.30
C GLY A 113 10.26 9.06 -18.38
N HIS A 114 10.38 8.43 -19.55
CA HIS A 114 9.48 8.66 -20.70
C HIS A 114 8.22 7.78 -20.72
N GLY A 115 7.99 6.93 -19.72
CA GLY A 115 6.79 6.11 -19.65
C GLY A 115 6.86 5.07 -18.55
N ALA A 116 5.69 4.63 -18.09
CA ALA A 116 5.53 3.58 -17.11
C ALA A 116 4.22 2.81 -17.39
N SER A 117 4.15 1.56 -16.95
CA SER A 117 2.93 0.76 -16.99
C SER A 117 2.95 -0.32 -15.92
N VAL A 118 1.80 -0.65 -15.36
CA VAL A 118 1.55 -1.89 -14.64
C VAL A 118 1.44 -3.03 -15.65
N THR A 119 2.04 -4.17 -15.35
CA THR A 119 2.07 -5.35 -16.23
C THR A 119 1.08 -6.42 -15.81
N ASN A 120 0.98 -6.66 -14.52
CA ASN A 120 0.16 -7.71 -13.96
C ASN A 120 -0.12 -7.45 -12.48
N THR A 121 -1.19 -8.04 -11.99
CA THR A 121 -1.58 -8.03 -10.58
C THR A 121 -2.07 -9.41 -10.19
N TRP A 122 -1.68 -9.87 -9.01
CA TRP A 122 -2.08 -11.18 -8.49
C TRP A 122 -1.85 -11.23 -6.98
N GLY A 123 -2.37 -12.29 -6.33
CA GLY A 123 -2.14 -12.56 -4.91
C GLY A 123 -2.61 -11.42 -4.04
N TRP A 124 -3.84 -11.49 -3.56
CA TRP A 124 -4.44 -10.48 -2.71
C TRP A 124 -4.83 -11.07 -1.36
N ASP A 125 -4.94 -10.20 -0.36
CA ASP A 125 -5.44 -10.54 0.96
C ASP A 125 -6.12 -9.32 1.59
N ILE A 126 -7.15 -9.59 2.40
CA ILE A 126 -7.96 -8.58 3.07
C ILE A 126 -8.21 -9.09 4.49
N GLN A 127 -7.70 -8.36 5.48
CA GLN A 127 -7.84 -8.70 6.90
C GLN A 127 -8.52 -7.55 7.62
N ALA A 128 -9.64 -7.83 8.28
CA ALA A 128 -10.44 -6.83 8.97
C ALA A 128 -10.73 -7.25 10.41
N VAL A 129 -10.79 -6.29 11.31
CA VAL A 129 -11.22 -6.47 12.71
C VAL A 129 -12.53 -5.72 12.91
N GLY A 130 -13.55 -6.41 13.46
CA GLY A 130 -14.86 -5.81 13.70
C GLY A 130 -15.68 -5.52 12.44
N ALA A 131 -15.28 -6.05 11.28
CA ALA A 131 -16.00 -5.94 10.01
C ALA A 131 -15.85 -7.24 9.20
N SER A 132 -16.82 -7.50 8.33
CA SER A 132 -16.71 -8.52 7.28
C SER A 132 -16.41 -7.84 5.95
N CYS A 133 -15.29 -8.17 5.33
CA CYS A 133 -14.91 -7.65 4.02
C CYS A 133 -15.01 -8.74 2.96
N ALA A 134 -15.63 -8.42 1.83
CA ALA A 134 -15.67 -9.26 0.65
C ALA A 134 -14.77 -8.67 -0.43
N PHE A 135 -14.00 -9.53 -1.10
CA PHE A 135 -13.28 -9.16 -2.31
C PHE A 135 -14.27 -8.68 -3.38
N GLN A 136 -13.95 -7.54 -4.00
CA GLN A 136 -14.77 -7.00 -5.09
C GLN A 136 -14.04 -7.09 -6.43
N SER A 137 -12.79 -6.60 -6.51
CA SER A 137 -12.01 -6.66 -7.75
C SER A 137 -10.52 -6.45 -7.50
N LEU A 138 -9.68 -7.08 -8.31
CA LEU A 138 -8.28 -6.72 -8.50
C LEU A 138 -8.04 -6.53 -10.00
N GLN A 139 -7.76 -5.30 -10.42
CA GLN A 139 -7.67 -4.96 -11.84
C GLN A 139 -6.78 -3.75 -12.10
N SER A 140 -6.25 -3.66 -13.33
CA SER A 140 -5.64 -2.44 -13.83
C SER A 140 -6.73 -1.41 -14.15
N VAL A 141 -6.70 -0.27 -13.46
CA VAL A 141 -7.65 0.85 -13.65
C VAL A 141 -7.23 1.71 -14.85
N THR A 142 -5.92 1.89 -15.01
CA THR A 142 -5.29 2.52 -16.16
C THR A 142 -4.04 1.72 -16.54
N SER A 143 -3.31 2.12 -17.58
CA SER A 143 -2.02 1.50 -17.88
C SER A 143 -1.03 1.64 -16.72
N THR A 144 -1.13 2.68 -15.90
CA THR A 144 -0.19 2.98 -14.81
C THR A 144 -0.73 2.68 -13.41
N GLN A 145 -2.00 2.27 -13.29
CA GLN A 145 -2.66 2.06 -12.00
C GLN A 145 -3.28 0.68 -11.90
N ALA A 146 -3.06 0.02 -10.78
CA ALA A 146 -3.68 -1.25 -10.42
C ALA A 146 -4.32 -1.15 -9.05
N ARG A 147 -5.57 -1.60 -8.92
CA ARG A 147 -6.37 -1.38 -7.72
C ARG A 147 -7.00 -2.67 -7.22
N LEU A 148 -6.82 -2.94 -5.93
CA LEU A 148 -7.60 -3.91 -5.16
C LEU A 148 -8.75 -3.17 -4.48
N ARG A 149 -9.98 -3.64 -4.68
CA ARG A 149 -11.20 -3.14 -4.03
C ARG A 149 -11.84 -4.23 -3.18
N ALA A 150 -12.37 -3.81 -2.03
CA ALA A 150 -13.19 -4.63 -1.17
C ALA A 150 -14.51 -3.91 -0.86
N SER A 151 -15.53 -4.67 -0.48
CA SER A 151 -16.73 -4.15 0.16
C SER A 151 -16.76 -4.64 1.60
N CYS A 152 -16.71 -3.71 2.55
CA CYS A 152 -16.62 -4.02 3.97
C CYS A 152 -17.90 -3.57 4.68
N THR A 153 -18.45 -4.43 5.52
CA THR A 153 -19.61 -4.13 6.37
C THR A 153 -19.19 -4.30 7.82
N VAL A 154 -19.47 -3.29 8.67
CA VAL A 154 -19.16 -3.35 10.10
C VAL A 154 -19.99 -4.45 10.76
N ALA A 155 -19.40 -5.20 11.69
CA ALA A 155 -20.09 -6.23 12.44
C ALA A 155 -21.34 -5.65 13.12
N GLY A 156 -22.50 -6.29 12.89
CA GLY A 156 -23.81 -5.77 13.29
C GLY A 156 -24.60 -5.07 12.18
N GLY A 157 -23.98 -4.77 11.03
CA GLY A 157 -24.65 -4.23 9.84
C GLY A 157 -24.89 -2.72 9.85
N TRP A 158 -24.21 -1.99 10.73
CA TRP A 158 -24.50 -0.56 11.00
C TRP A 158 -23.88 0.40 9.99
N GLY A 159 -23.10 -0.10 9.05
CA GLY A 159 -22.51 0.67 7.97
C GLY A 159 -21.72 -0.20 7.02
N SER A 160 -21.53 0.29 5.80
CA SER A 160 -20.64 -0.30 4.81
C SER A 160 -19.73 0.75 4.18
N THR A 161 -18.53 0.32 3.81
CA THR A 161 -17.54 1.11 3.06
C THR A 161 -16.99 0.26 1.90
N ASN A 162 -16.45 0.91 0.87
CA ASN A 162 -15.87 0.25 -0.30
C ASN A 162 -14.39 0.64 -0.48
N PRO A 163 -13.54 0.17 0.44
CA PRO A 163 -12.16 0.61 0.46
C PRO A 163 -11.35 0.04 -0.69
N TRP A 164 -10.23 0.70 -0.95
CA TRP A 164 -9.30 0.26 -1.98
C TRP A 164 -7.86 0.64 -1.69
N VAL A 165 -6.95 -0.18 -2.19
CA VAL A 165 -5.51 0.11 -2.26
C VAL A 165 -5.06 0.01 -3.72
N GLU A 166 -4.23 0.95 -4.13
CA GLU A 166 -3.78 1.14 -5.50
C GLU A 166 -2.26 1.25 -5.58
N LEU A 167 -1.69 0.52 -6.52
CA LEU A 167 -0.35 0.75 -7.03
C LEU A 167 -0.44 1.81 -8.12
N GLN A 168 0.29 2.91 -7.97
CA GLN A 168 0.49 3.89 -9.02
C GLN A 168 1.94 3.86 -9.49
N SER A 169 2.16 3.41 -10.71
CA SER A 169 3.46 3.45 -11.37
C SER A 169 3.65 4.79 -12.09
N THR A 170 4.77 5.45 -11.85
CA THR A 170 5.14 6.73 -12.46
C THR A 170 6.49 6.60 -13.16
N SER A 171 6.84 7.59 -13.97
CA SER A 171 8.15 7.67 -14.61
C SER A 171 9.31 7.65 -13.60
N THR A 172 9.10 8.21 -12.41
CA THR A 172 10.15 8.41 -11.38
C THR A 172 10.05 7.44 -10.20
N GLY A 173 8.97 6.67 -10.07
CA GLY A 173 8.84 5.67 -9.01
C GLY A 173 7.49 4.96 -8.99
N ALA A 174 7.22 4.25 -7.90
CA ALA A 174 5.94 3.63 -7.61
C ALA A 174 5.42 4.13 -6.26
N ASN A 175 4.13 4.46 -6.20
CA ASN A 175 3.47 4.97 -5.01
C ASN A 175 2.27 4.09 -4.65
N VAL A 176 1.90 4.12 -3.38
CA VAL A 176 0.65 3.56 -2.89
C VAL A 176 -0.37 4.69 -2.77
N ASN A 177 -1.58 4.46 -3.25
CA ASN A 177 -2.73 5.33 -2.98
C ASN A 177 -3.86 4.47 -2.43
N ALA A 178 -4.73 5.03 -1.59
CA ALA A 178 -5.81 4.25 -0.98
C ALA A 178 -6.93 5.13 -0.43
N ASN A 179 -8.07 4.50 -0.20
CA ASN A 179 -9.25 5.08 0.42
C ASN A 179 -9.89 4.08 1.39
N TRP A 180 -10.40 4.60 2.49
CA TRP A 180 -11.15 3.89 3.52
C TRP A 180 -12.45 4.65 3.83
#